data_AF-A0A2H6KF67-F1
#
_entry.id   AF-A0A2H6KF67-F1
#
_cell.length_a   1.000
_cell.length_b   1.000
_cell.length_c   1.000
_cell.angle_alpha   90.00
_cell.angle_beta   90.00
_cell.angle_gamma   90.00
#
_symmetry.space_group_name_H-M   'P 1'
#
loop_
_entity.id
_entity.type
_entity.pdbx_description
1 polymer ?
#
loop_
_entity_poly.entity_id
_entity_poly.type
_entity_poly.pdbx_seq_one_letter_code
_entity_poly.pdbx_strand_id
1 'polypeptide(L)'
;MIIFNDAAVGSNGGPDNPDSKENASKGIEFYANNEEFHQRLQRYITLLRDADQIYRDLSSISKSIPDSNASPEIKEAKQRECGNLLTTFENVIHRKEYVELVRIFDEYDEIATRFQNKDLTPEGSIKLGQERANVGIEFEDKEGFAAALINFDLAEAHKSIIDDAIAFIRRHNGQEALPPPSTAAEPKPSGNTPTPDHTNHMAATGNANTRGGRGTTHATNGEDTSQTTEGTINDIPNTADAKGSSGFVTMRCTVVQIMVAVGIMVIL
;
A
#
# COMPACT_ATOMS: atom_id res chain seq x y z
N MET A 1 9.21 -7.58 15.56
CA MET A 1 9.88 -6.30 15.85
C MET A 1 10.06 -5.60 14.53
N ILE A 2 9.11 -4.72 14.18
CA ILE A 2 9.32 -3.79 13.08
C ILE A 2 10.24 -2.72 13.65
N ILE A 3 11.47 -2.68 13.14
CA ILE A 3 12.30 -1.50 13.25
C ILE A 3 11.62 -0.51 12.32
N PHE A 4 10.92 0.48 12.86
CA PHE A 4 10.69 1.71 12.12
C PHE A 4 12.09 2.25 11.86
N ASN A 5 12.64 1.95 10.68
CA ASN A 5 13.74 2.75 10.19
C ASN A 5 13.17 4.15 10.16
N ASP A 6 13.77 5.05 10.96
CA ASP A 6 13.64 6.48 10.86
C ASP A 6 13.98 6.89 9.41
N ALA A 7 13.03 6.66 8.51
CA ALA A 7 13.01 7.26 7.20
C ALA A 7 12.59 8.70 7.46
N ALA A 8 13.59 9.51 7.80
CA ALA A 8 13.55 10.95 7.72
C ALA A 8 13.20 11.34 6.27
N VAL A 9 11.90 11.34 5.96
CA VAL A 9 11.37 11.98 4.78
C VAL A 9 11.42 13.48 5.06
N GLY A 10 12.32 14.14 4.33
CA GLY A 10 12.80 15.48 4.58
C GLY A 10 11.71 16.54 4.65
N SER A 11 11.57 17.14 5.83
CA SER A 11 11.29 18.57 5.94
C SER A 11 12.61 19.29 5.70
N ASN A 12 12.70 20.05 4.60
CA ASN A 12 13.73 21.07 4.39
C ASN A 12 13.59 22.18 5.44
N GLY A 13 13.95 21.88 6.69
CA GLY A 13 14.13 22.84 7.77
C GLY A 13 15.60 23.26 7.80
N GLY A 14 15.84 24.56 7.61
CA GLY A 14 17.17 25.14 7.64
C GLY A 14 17.91 24.87 8.97
N PRO A 15 19.26 24.92 8.95
CA PRO A 15 20.13 24.33 9.97
C PRO A 15 20.12 24.97 11.38
N ASP A 16 19.29 25.96 11.69
CA ASP A 16 19.52 26.82 12.87
C ASP A 16 18.34 26.95 13.85
N ASN A 17 17.44 25.97 13.99
CA ASN A 17 16.49 25.98 15.10
C ASN A 17 16.46 24.66 15.90
N PRO A 18 17.38 24.46 16.87
CA PRO A 18 17.45 23.27 17.70
C PRO A 18 16.27 23.11 18.69
N ASP A 19 15.38 24.10 18.84
CA ASP A 19 14.42 24.15 19.96
C ASP A 19 12.94 23.90 19.58
N SER A 20 12.62 23.49 18.34
CA SER A 20 11.21 23.37 17.91
C SER A 20 10.59 21.97 17.95
N LYS A 21 11.31 20.93 18.40
CA LYS A 21 10.84 19.53 18.34
C LYS A 21 10.33 18.92 19.66
N GLU A 22 10.44 19.59 20.80
CA GLU A 22 10.31 18.89 22.09
C GLU A 22 8.91 18.92 22.74
N ASN A 23 7.92 19.62 22.18
CA ASN A 23 6.57 19.69 22.74
C ASN A 23 5.48 19.29 21.74
N ALA A 24 5.73 18.27 20.91
CA ALA A 24 4.61 17.59 20.26
C ALA A 24 3.71 17.06 21.38
N SER A 25 2.48 17.55 21.42
CA SER A 25 1.47 17.13 22.40
C SER A 25 1.36 15.59 22.36
N LYS A 26 1.64 14.94 23.48
CA LYS A 26 1.63 13.47 23.60
C LYS A 26 0.40 12.98 24.32
N GLY A 27 0.14 11.68 24.18
CA GLY A 27 -0.89 10.98 24.93
C GLY A 27 -2.28 11.07 24.30
N ILE A 28 -3.17 10.22 24.78
CA ILE A 28 -4.48 9.97 24.18
C ILE A 28 -5.35 11.23 24.10
N GLU A 29 -5.28 12.13 25.11
CA GLU A 29 -5.99 13.42 25.10
C GLU A 29 -5.75 14.23 23.83
N PHE A 30 -4.50 14.25 23.35
CA PHE A 30 -4.13 15.06 22.19
C PHE A 30 -4.83 14.57 20.92
N TYR A 31 -4.75 13.26 20.67
CA TYR A 31 -5.34 12.63 19.49
C TYR A 31 -6.87 12.60 19.58
N ALA A 32 -7.42 12.31 20.77
CA ALA A 32 -8.87 12.24 20.98
C ALA A 32 -9.58 13.57 20.69
N ASN A 33 -8.92 14.70 20.93
CA ASN A 33 -9.47 16.03 20.65
C ASN A 33 -9.05 16.59 19.27
N ASN A 34 -8.42 15.77 18.43
CA ASN A 34 -7.94 16.19 17.11
C ASN A 34 -8.87 15.68 16.00
N GLU A 35 -9.71 16.57 15.47
CA GLU A 35 -10.68 16.27 14.42
C GLU A 35 -10.01 15.72 13.14
N GLU A 36 -8.87 16.27 12.74
CA GLU A 36 -8.16 15.82 11.54
C GLU A 36 -7.65 14.38 11.70
N PHE A 37 -7.12 14.05 12.88
CA PHE A 37 -6.70 12.69 13.21
C PHE A 37 -7.86 11.70 13.06
N HIS A 38 -9.03 12.01 13.62
CA HIS A 38 -10.23 11.14 13.52
C HIS A 38 -10.68 10.93 12.09
N GLN A 39 -10.72 12.00 11.29
CA GLN A 39 -11.05 11.89 9.87
C GLN A 39 -10.06 11.01 9.11
N ARG A 40 -8.75 11.14 9.39
CA ARG A 40 -7.72 10.29 8.79
C ARG A 40 -7.84 8.83 9.23
N LEU A 41 -8.05 8.58 10.53
CA LEU A 41 -8.28 7.26 11.08
C LEU A 41 -9.50 6.60 10.41
N GLN A 42 -10.62 7.29 10.29
CA GLN A 42 -11.83 6.77 9.68
C GLN A 42 -11.66 6.45 8.17
N ARG A 43 -11.00 7.35 7.42
CA ARG A 43 -10.66 7.10 6.00
C ARG A 43 -9.77 5.87 5.88
N TYR A 44 -8.77 5.75 6.74
CA TYR A 44 -7.86 4.61 6.73
C TYR A 44 -8.56 3.30 7.10
N ILE A 45 -9.43 3.28 8.12
CA ILE A 45 -10.24 2.11 8.49
C ILE A 45 -11.17 1.67 7.35
N THR A 46 -11.75 2.62 6.62
CA THR A 46 -12.56 2.31 5.43
C THR A 46 -11.71 1.62 4.37
N LEU A 47 -10.52 2.15 4.10
CA LEU A 47 -9.55 1.55 3.17
C LEU A 47 -9.16 0.12 3.58
N LEU A 48 -8.90 -0.09 4.88
CA LEU A 48 -8.54 -1.40 5.44
C LEU A 48 -9.65 -2.44 5.22
N ARG A 49 -10.92 -2.03 5.33
CA ARG A 49 -12.06 -2.92 5.06
C ARG A 49 -12.13 -3.32 3.59
N ASP A 50 -11.89 -2.39 2.68
CA ASP A 50 -11.87 -2.67 1.25
C ASP A 50 -10.67 -3.56 0.89
N ALA A 51 -9.54 -3.33 1.55
CA ALA A 51 -8.35 -4.15 1.40
C ALA A 51 -8.53 -5.62 1.84
N ASP A 52 -9.31 -5.88 2.90
CA ASP A 52 -9.67 -7.26 3.29
C ASP A 52 -10.43 -7.99 2.17
N GLN A 53 -11.35 -7.28 1.50
CA GLN A 53 -12.12 -7.85 0.41
C GLN A 53 -11.21 -8.14 -0.79
N ILE A 54 -10.35 -7.18 -1.15
CA ILE A 54 -9.37 -7.34 -2.22
C ILE A 54 -8.44 -8.53 -1.93
N TYR A 55 -7.95 -8.67 -0.70
CA TYR A 55 -7.10 -9.80 -0.31
C TYR A 55 -7.82 -11.15 -0.49
N ARG A 56 -9.10 -11.24 -0.08
CA ARG A 56 -9.92 -12.45 -0.30
C ARG A 56 -10.08 -12.76 -1.79
N ASP A 57 -10.35 -11.75 -2.60
CA ASP A 57 -10.51 -11.90 -4.06
C ASP A 57 -9.20 -12.35 -4.71
N LEU A 58 -8.07 -11.72 -4.36
CA LEU A 58 -6.73 -12.12 -4.82
C LEU A 58 -6.40 -13.55 -4.39
N SER A 59 -6.72 -13.95 -3.15
CA SER A 59 -6.50 -15.31 -2.67
C SER A 59 -7.34 -16.33 -3.45
N SER A 60 -8.57 -15.98 -3.81
CA SER A 60 -9.44 -16.79 -4.66
C SER A 60 -8.88 -16.92 -6.08
N ILE A 61 -8.48 -15.80 -6.69
CA ILE A 61 -7.86 -15.76 -8.01
C ILE A 61 -6.60 -16.63 -8.05
N SER A 62 -5.71 -16.46 -7.08
CA SER A 62 -4.48 -17.26 -6.92
C SER A 62 -4.74 -18.76 -6.95
N LYS A 63 -5.81 -19.22 -6.31
CA LYS A 63 -6.22 -20.64 -6.32
C LYS A 63 -6.76 -21.11 -7.66
N SER A 64 -7.37 -20.21 -8.43
CA SER A 64 -7.98 -20.53 -9.74
C SER A 64 -7.02 -20.47 -10.93
N ILE A 65 -5.89 -19.76 -10.82
CA ILE A 65 -4.91 -19.61 -11.92
C ILE A 65 -4.41 -20.97 -12.45
N PRO A 66 -4.05 -21.97 -11.61
CA PRO A 66 -3.62 -23.28 -12.08
C PRO A 66 -4.64 -24.00 -12.97
N ASP A 67 -5.92 -23.80 -12.73
CA ASP A 67 -7.03 -24.46 -13.44
C ASP A 67 -7.45 -23.75 -14.74
N SER A 68 -6.88 -22.57 -15.03
CA SER A 68 -7.20 -21.82 -16.25
C SER A 68 -6.71 -22.53 -17.52
N ASN A 69 -7.32 -22.23 -18.68
CA ASN A 69 -6.89 -22.77 -19.98
C ASN A 69 -5.71 -22.00 -20.60
N ALA A 70 -5.07 -21.09 -19.86
CA ALA A 70 -3.96 -20.28 -20.34
C ALA A 70 -2.67 -21.13 -20.55
N SER A 71 -1.72 -20.61 -21.34
CA SER A 71 -0.41 -21.26 -21.46
C SER A 71 0.33 -21.27 -20.12
N PRO A 72 1.26 -22.21 -19.90
CA PRO A 72 2.06 -22.27 -18.67
C PRO A 72 2.76 -20.94 -18.35
N GLU A 73 3.35 -20.26 -19.35
CA GLU A 73 4.05 -18.99 -19.13
C GLU A 73 3.09 -17.90 -18.62
N ILE A 74 1.86 -17.86 -19.16
CA ILE A 74 0.84 -16.91 -18.73
C ILE A 74 0.37 -17.22 -17.30
N LYS A 75 0.21 -18.51 -16.94
CA LYS A 75 -0.16 -18.91 -15.58
C LYS A 75 0.90 -18.48 -14.57
N GLU A 76 2.17 -18.77 -14.85
CA GLU A 76 3.28 -18.40 -13.97
C GLU A 76 3.39 -16.88 -13.77
N ALA A 77 3.25 -16.10 -14.86
CA ALA A 77 3.28 -14.64 -14.78
C ALA A 77 2.15 -14.10 -13.90
N LYS A 78 0.91 -14.58 -14.11
CA LYS A 78 -0.25 -14.19 -13.29
C LYS A 78 -0.10 -14.62 -11.83
N GLN A 79 0.41 -15.83 -11.59
CA GLN A 79 0.63 -16.34 -10.24
C GLN A 79 1.64 -15.48 -9.48
N ARG A 80 2.72 -15.06 -10.16
CA ARG A 80 3.73 -14.16 -9.60
C ARG A 80 3.16 -12.79 -9.29
N GLU A 81 2.42 -12.18 -10.23
CA GLU A 81 1.76 -10.88 -10.02
C GLU A 81 0.78 -10.94 -8.84
N CYS A 82 -0.07 -11.96 -8.80
CA CYS A 82 -1.03 -12.17 -7.70
C CYS A 82 -0.32 -12.39 -6.35
N GLY A 83 0.76 -13.16 -6.34
CA GLY A 83 1.56 -13.41 -5.14
C GLY A 83 2.20 -12.13 -4.60
N ASN A 84 2.78 -11.30 -5.48
CA ASN A 84 3.36 -10.01 -5.11
C ASN A 84 2.32 -9.06 -4.50
N LEU A 85 1.10 -9.02 -5.07
CA LEU A 85 0.00 -8.23 -4.51
C LEU A 85 -0.40 -8.76 -3.12
N LEU A 86 -0.59 -10.07 -2.95
CA LEU A 86 -0.92 -10.67 -1.64
C LEU A 86 0.13 -10.33 -0.57
N THR A 87 1.42 -10.48 -0.89
CA THR A 87 2.52 -10.13 0.02
C THR A 87 2.54 -8.64 0.35
N THR A 88 2.25 -7.77 -0.61
CA THR A 88 2.13 -6.32 -0.36
C THR A 88 1.02 -6.05 0.65
N PHE A 89 -0.17 -6.64 0.47
CA PHE A 89 -1.30 -6.45 1.39
C PHE A 89 -1.02 -7.03 2.78
N GLU A 90 -0.29 -8.14 2.91
CA GLU A 90 0.10 -8.69 4.22
C GLU A 90 1.08 -7.79 4.99
N ASN A 91 2.01 -7.13 4.28
CA ASN A 91 3.08 -6.36 4.90
C ASN A 91 2.70 -4.90 5.19
N VAL A 92 1.91 -4.28 4.30
CA VAL A 92 1.64 -2.84 4.33
C VAL A 92 0.46 -2.49 5.24
N ILE A 93 -0.43 -3.46 5.47
CA ILE A 93 -1.69 -3.23 6.15
C ILE A 93 -1.62 -3.79 7.58
N HIS A 94 -1.19 -2.95 8.51
CA HIS A 94 -1.26 -3.19 9.97
C HIS A 94 -2.69 -3.06 10.50
N ARG A 95 -3.61 -3.85 9.94
CA ARG A 95 -5.06 -3.73 10.18
C ARG A 95 -5.40 -3.84 11.67
N LYS A 96 -4.78 -4.79 12.37
CA LYS A 96 -5.09 -5.10 13.76
C LYS A 96 -4.83 -3.87 14.65
N GLU A 97 -3.74 -3.17 14.38
CA GLU A 97 -3.25 -2.05 15.15
C GLU A 97 -4.18 -0.83 15.04
N TYR A 98 -4.68 -0.53 13.84
CA TYR A 98 -5.63 0.58 13.65
C TYR A 98 -7.04 0.25 14.15
N VAL A 99 -7.48 -1.01 14.06
CA VAL A 99 -8.75 -1.44 14.67
C VAL A 99 -8.67 -1.34 16.20
N GLU A 100 -7.54 -1.71 16.80
CA GLU A 100 -7.30 -1.53 18.23
C GLU A 100 -7.29 -0.04 18.62
N LEU A 101 -6.68 0.84 17.81
CA LEU A 101 -6.76 2.29 18.02
C LEU A 101 -8.21 2.80 18.07
N VAL A 102 -9.06 2.41 17.12
CA VAL A 102 -10.48 2.80 17.14
C VAL A 102 -11.14 2.38 18.45
N ARG A 103 -10.93 1.12 18.89
CA ARG A 103 -11.47 0.62 20.16
C ARG A 103 -11.00 1.46 21.35
N ILE A 104 -9.72 1.80 21.41
CA ILE A 104 -9.13 2.62 22.48
C ILE A 104 -9.80 4.00 22.54
N PHE A 105 -10.03 4.66 21.39
CA PHE A 105 -10.71 5.96 21.35
C PHE A 105 -12.20 5.85 21.71
N ASP A 106 -12.90 4.83 21.24
CA ASP A 106 -14.30 4.58 21.62
C ASP A 106 -14.43 4.42 23.15
N GLU A 107 -13.52 3.66 23.78
CA GLU A 107 -13.48 3.47 25.23
C GLU A 107 -13.15 4.78 25.97
N TYR A 108 -12.20 5.55 25.46
CA TYR A 108 -11.85 6.86 26.02
C TYR A 108 -13.02 7.83 25.99
N ASP A 109 -13.74 7.92 24.87
CA ASP A 109 -14.89 8.81 24.69
C ASP A 109 -16.07 8.38 25.57
N GLU A 110 -16.27 7.07 25.74
CA GLU A 110 -17.27 6.55 26.67
C GLU A 110 -16.97 6.97 28.12
N ILE A 111 -15.70 6.84 28.55
CA ILE A 111 -15.26 7.27 29.89
C ILE A 111 -15.39 8.79 30.04
N ALA A 112 -14.99 9.56 29.03
CA ALA A 112 -15.12 11.02 29.03
C ALA A 112 -16.59 11.47 29.15
N THR A 113 -17.50 10.79 28.45
CA THR A 113 -18.94 11.01 28.55
C THR A 113 -19.46 10.69 29.96
N ARG A 114 -19.02 9.56 30.54
CA ARG A 114 -19.40 9.17 31.92
C ARG A 114 -18.91 10.18 32.96
N PHE A 115 -17.76 10.82 32.76
CA PHE A 115 -17.24 11.89 33.62
C PHE A 115 -18.12 13.15 33.63
N GLN A 116 -18.88 13.41 32.56
CA GLN A 116 -19.75 14.59 32.46
C GLN A 116 -21.10 14.40 33.16
N ASN A 117 -21.40 13.20 33.66
CA ASN A 117 -22.64 12.91 34.37
C ASN A 117 -22.71 13.68 35.70
N LYS A 118 -23.81 14.41 35.91
CA LYS A 118 -24.00 15.28 37.09
C LYS A 118 -24.14 14.51 38.41
N ASP A 119 -24.54 13.25 38.35
CA ASP A 119 -24.81 12.40 39.52
C ASP A 119 -23.62 11.49 39.88
N LEU A 120 -22.41 11.82 39.44
CA LEU A 120 -21.22 11.01 39.69
C LEU A 120 -20.79 11.13 41.17
N THR A 121 -20.77 10.00 41.88
CA THR A 121 -20.26 9.98 43.26
C THR A 121 -18.73 10.13 43.29
N PRO A 122 -18.13 10.54 44.43
CA PRO A 122 -16.68 10.60 44.57
C PRO A 122 -15.98 9.27 44.24
N GLU A 123 -16.53 8.15 44.72
CA GLU A 123 -16.00 6.81 44.44
C GLU A 123 -16.10 6.46 42.95
N GLY A 124 -17.20 6.83 42.30
CA GLY A 124 -17.38 6.67 40.85
C GLY A 124 -16.35 7.47 40.05
N SER A 125 -16.05 8.70 40.48
CA SER A 125 -15.01 9.53 39.86
C SER A 125 -13.61 8.92 39.98
N ILE A 126 -13.28 8.34 41.13
CA ILE A 126 -11.99 7.66 41.32
C ILE A 126 -11.88 6.46 40.38
N LYS A 127 -12.94 5.66 40.29
CA LYS A 127 -12.99 4.47 39.42
C LYS A 127 -12.83 4.86 37.94
N LEU A 128 -13.58 5.86 37.47
CA LEU A 128 -13.44 6.35 36.09
C LEU A 128 -12.05 6.94 35.82
N GLY A 129 -11.42 7.55 36.83
CA GLY A 129 -10.03 8.03 36.72
C GLY A 129 -9.03 6.89 36.50
N GLN A 130 -9.23 5.77 37.18
CA GLN A 130 -8.43 4.56 36.97
C GLN A 130 -8.69 3.92 35.60
N GLU A 131 -9.96 3.83 35.18
CA GLU A 131 -10.32 3.34 33.84
C GLU A 131 -9.65 4.21 32.74
N ARG A 132 -9.72 5.54 32.87
CA ARG A 132 -9.07 6.47 31.95
C ARG A 132 -7.55 6.29 31.91
N ALA A 133 -6.92 6.12 33.08
CA ALA A 133 -5.47 5.88 33.16
C ALA A 133 -5.08 4.57 32.47
N ASN A 134 -5.87 3.50 32.62
CA ASN A 134 -5.61 2.21 31.97
C ASN A 134 -5.72 2.32 30.44
N VAL A 135 -6.71 3.04 29.92
CA VAL A 135 -6.83 3.30 28.47
C VAL A 135 -5.63 4.13 27.98
N GLY A 136 -5.17 5.11 28.77
CA GLY A 136 -3.95 5.85 28.48
C GLY A 136 -2.71 4.96 28.34
N ILE A 137 -2.53 4.00 29.26
CA ILE A 137 -1.43 3.02 29.19
C ILE A 137 -1.54 2.14 27.94
N GLU A 138 -2.75 1.67 27.60
CA GLU A 138 -2.93 0.88 26.37
C GLU A 138 -2.60 1.69 25.11
N PHE A 139 -2.94 2.98 25.12
CA PHE A 139 -2.64 3.89 24.02
C PHE A 139 -1.13 4.13 23.83
N GLU A 140 -0.31 4.11 24.89
CA GLU A 140 1.15 4.34 24.78
C GLU A 140 1.80 3.37 23.77
N ASP A 141 1.41 2.10 23.79
CA ASP A 141 1.88 1.08 22.84
C ASP A 141 1.40 1.31 21.40
N LYS A 142 0.37 2.15 21.22
CA LYS A 142 -0.25 2.48 19.92
C LYS A 142 0.04 3.89 19.44
N GLU A 143 0.69 4.72 20.26
CA GLU A 143 0.92 6.14 19.95
C GLU A 143 1.67 6.32 18.63
N GLY A 144 2.63 5.44 18.31
CA GLY A 144 3.34 5.48 17.03
C GLY A 144 2.43 5.33 15.80
N PHE A 145 1.38 4.52 15.87
CA PHE A 145 0.40 4.38 14.79
C PHE A 145 -0.50 5.61 14.68
N ALA A 146 -0.88 6.20 15.81
CA ALA A 146 -1.66 7.44 15.82
C ALA A 146 -0.84 8.61 15.25
N ALA A 147 0.43 8.72 15.65
CA ALA A 147 1.38 9.70 15.10
C ALA A 147 1.59 9.51 13.60
N ALA A 148 1.65 8.27 13.11
CA ALA A 148 1.77 7.99 11.68
C ALA A 148 0.59 8.56 10.88
N LEU A 149 -0.64 8.45 11.39
CA LEU A 149 -1.83 9.02 10.73
C LEU A 149 -1.83 10.55 10.70
N ILE A 150 -1.31 11.22 11.73
CA ILE A 150 -1.18 12.69 11.72
C ILE A 150 -0.11 13.13 10.73
N ASN A 151 1.03 12.44 10.70
CA ASN A 151 2.17 12.86 9.88
C ASN A 151 2.04 12.45 8.41
N PHE A 152 1.30 11.37 8.12
CA PHE A 152 1.17 10.81 6.78
C PHE A 152 -0.28 10.52 6.45
N ASP A 153 -0.72 10.87 5.23
CA ASP A 153 -1.98 10.38 4.70
C ASP A 153 -1.78 8.94 4.20
N LEU A 154 -1.79 7.99 5.14
CA LEU A 154 -1.62 6.57 4.84
C LEU A 154 -2.67 6.04 3.87
N ALA A 155 -3.86 6.65 3.86
CA ALA A 155 -4.92 6.24 2.95
C ALA A 155 -4.55 6.57 1.50
N GLU A 156 -4.05 7.78 1.24
CA GLU A 156 -3.56 8.16 -0.08
C GLU A 156 -2.29 7.39 -0.45
N ALA A 157 -1.38 7.15 0.50
CA ALA A 157 -0.15 6.38 0.26
C ALA A 157 -0.41 4.93 -0.20
N HIS A 158 -1.47 4.30 0.29
CA HIS A 158 -1.81 2.91 -0.06
C HIS A 158 -2.81 2.80 -1.22
N LYS A 159 -3.33 3.93 -1.72
CA LYS A 159 -4.34 3.96 -2.77
C LYS A 159 -3.87 3.34 -4.09
N SER A 160 -2.63 3.63 -4.51
CA SER A 160 -2.10 3.07 -5.77
C SER A 160 -2.00 1.54 -5.72
N ILE A 161 -1.62 0.98 -4.56
CA ILE A 161 -1.56 -0.48 -4.34
C ILE A 161 -2.96 -1.10 -4.49
N ILE A 162 -3.99 -0.41 -3.97
CA ILE A 162 -5.39 -0.84 -4.08
C ILE A 162 -5.88 -0.75 -5.52
N ASP A 163 -5.58 0.35 -6.22
CA ASP A 163 -5.95 0.53 -7.62
C ASP A 163 -5.32 -0.55 -8.51
N ASP A 164 -4.05 -0.88 -8.29
CA ASP A 164 -3.34 -1.95 -9.01
C ASP A 164 -3.99 -3.32 -8.75
N ALA A 165 -4.35 -3.63 -7.50
CA ALA A 165 -5.02 -4.87 -7.16
C ALA A 165 -6.42 -4.96 -7.77
N ILE A 166 -7.19 -3.88 -7.75
CA ILE A 166 -8.51 -3.80 -8.40
C ILE A 166 -8.36 -3.99 -9.92
N ALA A 167 -7.36 -3.37 -10.55
CA ALA A 167 -7.09 -3.54 -11.97
C ALA A 167 -6.71 -4.99 -12.31
N PHE A 168 -5.91 -5.64 -11.46
CA PHE A 168 -5.60 -7.06 -11.59
C PHE A 168 -6.85 -7.95 -11.48
N ILE A 169 -7.68 -7.75 -10.45
CA ILE A 169 -8.94 -8.49 -10.24
C ILE A 169 -9.86 -8.34 -11.46
N ARG A 170 -10.04 -7.11 -11.95
CA ARG A 170 -10.88 -6.82 -13.13
C ARG A 170 -10.37 -7.52 -14.39
N ARG A 171 -9.05 -7.49 -14.64
CA ARG A 171 -8.44 -8.20 -15.79
C ARG A 171 -8.67 -9.71 -15.70
N HIS A 172 -8.59 -10.28 -14.50
CA HIS A 172 -8.82 -11.71 -14.30
C HIS A 172 -10.28 -12.11 -14.52
N ASN A 173 -11.22 -11.38 -13.92
CA ASN A 173 -12.65 -11.67 -14.03
C ASN A 173 -13.19 -11.37 -15.44
N GLY A 174 -12.65 -10.35 -16.13
CA GLY A 174 -13.05 -10.00 -17.50
C GLY A 174 -12.52 -10.96 -18.57
N GLN A 175 -11.50 -11.76 -18.29
CA GLN A 175 -10.97 -12.74 -19.23
C GLN A 175 -11.81 -14.02 -19.34
N GLU A 176 -12.88 -14.16 -18.55
CA GLU A 176 -13.78 -15.32 -18.60
C GLU A 176 -14.76 -15.28 -19.80
N ALA A 177 -14.76 -14.21 -20.60
CA ALA A 177 -15.65 -14.09 -21.78
C ALA A 177 -14.99 -13.39 -22.98
N LEU A 178 -13.93 -13.97 -23.54
CA LEU A 178 -13.71 -13.82 -24.98
C LEU A 178 -14.09 -15.15 -25.62
N PRO A 179 -15.22 -15.23 -26.37
CA PRO A 179 -15.51 -16.42 -27.14
C PRO A 179 -14.29 -16.72 -28.02
N PRO A 180 -13.93 -18.01 -28.19
CA PRO A 180 -12.83 -18.36 -29.07
C PRO A 180 -13.07 -17.65 -30.42
N PRO A 181 -12.03 -17.08 -31.05
CA PRO A 181 -12.17 -16.50 -32.38
C PRO A 181 -12.85 -17.56 -33.23
N SER A 182 -14.11 -17.30 -33.59
CA SER A 182 -14.89 -18.19 -34.42
C SER A 182 -14.01 -18.47 -35.61
N THR A 183 -13.58 -19.72 -35.75
CA THR A 183 -12.76 -20.16 -36.87
C THR A 183 -13.52 -19.75 -38.11
N ALA A 184 -13.09 -18.64 -38.72
CA ALA A 184 -13.61 -18.18 -39.98
C ALA A 184 -13.43 -19.38 -40.90
N ALA A 185 -14.56 -19.97 -41.31
CA ALA A 185 -14.58 -21.08 -42.24
C ALA A 185 -13.66 -20.72 -43.40
N GLU A 186 -12.69 -21.58 -43.69
CA GLU A 186 -11.80 -21.44 -44.84
C GLU A 186 -12.62 -21.02 -46.06
N PRO A 187 -12.28 -19.91 -46.74
CA PRO A 187 -12.88 -19.58 -48.01
C PRO A 187 -12.50 -20.70 -48.98
N LYS A 188 -13.49 -21.50 -49.40
CA LYS A 188 -13.32 -22.43 -50.52
C LYS A 188 -12.78 -21.65 -51.73
N PRO A 189 -11.70 -22.12 -52.37
CA PRO A 189 -11.19 -21.48 -53.57
C PRO A 189 -12.16 -21.79 -54.72
N SER A 190 -12.97 -20.80 -55.11
CA SER A 190 -13.70 -20.83 -56.38
C SER A 190 -12.92 -19.97 -57.36
N GLY A 191 -12.23 -20.63 -58.29
CA GLY A 191 -11.53 -19.98 -59.37
C GLY A 191 -12.49 -19.29 -60.34
N ASN A 192 -12.04 -18.16 -60.90
CA ASN A 192 -11.99 -17.83 -62.33
C ASN A 192 -11.87 -16.29 -62.49
N THR A 193 -10.65 -15.82 -62.83
CA THR A 193 -10.25 -14.86 -63.92
C THR A 193 -11.11 -13.60 -64.23
N PRO A 194 -10.61 -12.44 -64.77
CA PRO A 194 -9.23 -11.97 -65.07
C PRO A 194 -8.87 -10.58 -64.47
N THR A 195 -7.58 -10.24 -64.63
CA THR A 195 -6.93 -8.92 -64.56
C THR A 195 -7.71 -7.79 -65.25
N PRO A 196 -7.59 -6.55 -64.75
CA PRO A 196 -7.25 -5.47 -65.68
C PRO A 196 -6.11 -4.55 -65.21
N ASP A 197 -5.50 -3.99 -66.23
CA ASP A 197 -4.37 -3.08 -66.30
C ASP A 197 -4.44 -1.81 -65.44
N HIS A 198 -3.23 -1.34 -65.12
CA HIS A 198 -2.77 0.03 -64.91
C HIS A 198 -3.80 1.17 -64.88
N THR A 199 -3.65 2.11 -63.93
CA THR A 199 -3.36 3.53 -64.23
C THR A 199 -2.99 4.30 -62.96
N ASN A 200 -1.86 5.01 -63.03
CA ASN A 200 -1.41 6.00 -62.06
C ASN A 200 -2.40 7.16 -61.96
N HIS A 201 -2.71 7.62 -60.75
CA HIS A 201 -3.12 9.01 -60.56
C HIS A 201 -2.41 9.63 -59.35
N MET A 202 -1.51 10.54 -59.69
CA MET A 202 -0.87 11.51 -58.81
C MET A 202 -1.78 12.75 -58.72
N ALA A 203 -1.50 13.54 -57.67
CA ALA A 203 -1.95 14.92 -57.41
C ALA A 203 -3.32 15.10 -56.75
N ALA A 204 -3.57 16.11 -55.93
CA ALA A 204 -2.77 17.00 -55.10
C ALA A 204 -3.78 17.95 -54.41
N THR A 205 -3.37 18.53 -53.26
CA THR A 205 -3.75 19.87 -52.77
C THR A 205 -5.16 20.16 -52.23
N GLY A 206 -5.18 20.95 -51.14
CA GLY A 206 -6.30 21.82 -50.73
C GLY A 206 -6.84 21.49 -49.34
N ASN A 207 -6.23 21.91 -48.23
CA ASN A 207 -6.08 23.27 -47.66
C ASN A 207 -7.33 23.84 -46.97
N ALA A 208 -7.07 24.52 -45.85
CA ALA A 208 -7.82 25.57 -45.16
C ALA A 208 -8.74 25.22 -43.95
N ASN A 209 -8.25 25.67 -42.78
CA ASN A 209 -8.90 26.49 -41.73
C ASN A 209 -10.13 25.90 -40.99
N THR A 210 -10.30 26.04 -39.67
CA THR A 210 -10.36 27.28 -38.85
C THR A 210 -10.42 26.80 -37.37
N ARG A 211 -9.55 27.22 -36.42
CA ARG A 211 -9.51 28.48 -35.64
C ARG A 211 -10.10 28.36 -34.21
N GLY A 212 -9.25 28.64 -33.22
CA GLY A 212 -9.58 29.23 -31.90
C GLY A 212 -9.76 28.23 -30.75
N GLY A 213 -9.16 28.36 -29.56
CA GLY A 213 -8.35 29.41 -28.94
C GLY A 213 -7.59 28.81 -27.72
N ARG A 214 -6.35 29.26 -27.46
CA ARG A 214 -5.97 30.27 -26.46
C ARG A 214 -6.15 29.81 -25.00
N GLY A 215 -5.07 29.32 -24.42
CA GLY A 215 -4.85 29.21 -22.97
C GLY A 215 -3.35 29.17 -22.72
N THR A 216 -2.83 30.24 -22.16
CA THR A 216 -1.40 30.57 -21.95
C THR A 216 -0.77 29.74 -20.84
N THR A 217 0.38 29.13 -21.08
CA THR A 217 1.32 28.72 -20.01
C THR A 217 2.68 29.36 -20.26
N HIS A 218 3.14 30.08 -19.23
CA HIS A 218 4.44 30.71 -19.15
C HIS A 218 5.53 29.64 -19.13
N ALA A 219 6.55 29.85 -19.95
CA ALA A 219 7.81 29.15 -19.91
C ALA A 219 8.73 29.76 -18.85
N THR A 220 9.49 28.91 -18.15
CA THR A 220 10.88 29.19 -17.77
C THR A 220 11.65 27.87 -17.68
N ASN A 221 12.60 27.70 -18.60
CA ASN A 221 13.96 27.17 -18.49
C ASN A 221 14.16 25.90 -17.63
N GLY A 222 14.63 24.75 -18.12
CA GLY A 222 15.62 24.55 -19.18
C GLY A 222 17.01 24.42 -18.57
N GLU A 223 17.34 23.24 -18.04
CA GLU A 223 18.73 22.80 -17.87
C GLU A 223 18.81 21.29 -18.10
N ASP A 224 19.43 20.99 -19.24
CA ASP A 224 19.76 19.68 -19.75
C ASP A 224 21.15 19.34 -19.19
N THR A 225 21.28 18.23 -18.46
CA THR A 225 22.59 17.71 -18.06
C THR A 225 22.61 16.21 -18.25
N SER A 226 23.03 15.83 -19.45
CA SER A 226 23.58 14.52 -19.72
C SER A 226 24.91 14.38 -18.98
N GLN A 227 25.01 13.47 -18.02
CA GLN A 227 26.29 12.94 -17.56
C GLN A 227 26.37 11.45 -17.85
N THR A 228 27.21 11.16 -18.84
CA THR A 228 27.87 9.90 -19.11
C THR A 228 28.75 9.55 -17.91
N THR A 229 28.54 8.38 -17.29
CA THR A 229 29.51 7.81 -16.35
C THR A 229 30.16 6.60 -17.02
N GLU A 230 31.38 6.82 -17.51
CA GLU A 230 32.33 5.78 -17.89
C GLU A 230 32.78 5.00 -16.65
N GLY A 231 33.11 3.73 -16.87
CA GLY A 231 33.06 2.69 -15.84
C GLY A 231 34.24 2.57 -14.89
N THR A 232 34.09 1.60 -13.99
CA THR A 232 35.21 0.87 -13.39
C THR A 232 34.78 -0.57 -13.24
N ILE A 233 35.40 -1.42 -14.05
CA ILE A 233 35.30 -2.88 -14.04
C ILE A 233 36.14 -3.34 -12.85
N ASN A 234 35.52 -3.99 -11.86
CA ASN A 234 36.23 -4.78 -10.88
C ASN A 234 36.01 -6.26 -11.19
N ASP A 235 37.10 -6.90 -11.59
CA ASP A 235 37.24 -8.33 -11.82
C ASP A 235 36.78 -9.15 -10.60
N ILE A 236 35.88 -10.10 -10.81
CA ILE A 236 35.59 -11.18 -9.86
C ILE A 236 36.18 -12.47 -10.46
N PRO A 237 37.12 -13.14 -9.77
CA PRO A 237 37.71 -14.37 -10.27
C PRO A 237 36.73 -15.53 -10.21
N ASN A 238 36.66 -16.26 -11.32
CA ASN A 238 36.08 -17.59 -11.47
C ASN A 238 36.44 -18.52 -10.30
N THR A 239 35.44 -19.12 -9.67
CA THR A 239 35.58 -20.40 -8.96
C THR A 239 34.58 -21.40 -9.51
N ALA A 240 35.15 -22.55 -9.88
CA ALA A 240 34.54 -23.63 -10.61
C ALA A 240 33.56 -24.47 -9.76
N ASP A 241 32.62 -25.07 -10.47
CA ASP A 241 31.97 -26.36 -10.25
C ASP A 241 31.88 -26.92 -8.82
N ALA A 242 30.65 -26.95 -8.30
CA ALA A 242 30.23 -27.99 -7.37
C ALA A 242 28.85 -28.54 -7.77
N LYS A 243 28.88 -29.75 -8.31
CA LYS A 243 27.76 -30.67 -8.48
C LYS A 243 26.99 -30.85 -7.17
N GLY A 244 25.67 -30.74 -7.28
CA GLY A 244 24.69 -31.60 -6.61
C GLY A 244 24.45 -31.37 -5.13
N SER A 245 23.22 -31.02 -4.77
CA SER A 245 22.41 -31.75 -3.78
C SER A 245 21.10 -31.00 -3.55
N SER A 246 19.98 -31.66 -3.87
CA SER A 246 18.64 -31.25 -3.47
C SER A 246 18.48 -31.43 -1.96
N GLY A 247 18.19 -30.34 -1.24
CA GLY A 247 17.97 -30.36 0.20
C GLY A 247 16.80 -29.47 0.61
N PHE A 248 15.75 -30.12 1.13
CA PHE A 248 14.62 -29.51 1.85
C PHE A 248 15.08 -28.42 2.83
N VAL A 249 14.51 -27.21 2.72
CA VAL A 249 14.65 -26.18 3.76
C VAL A 249 13.51 -26.34 4.75
N THR A 250 13.79 -27.05 5.84
CA THR A 250 13.00 -27.02 7.07
C THR A 250 13.31 -25.71 7.79
N MET A 251 12.43 -24.73 7.66
CA MET A 251 12.52 -23.44 8.35
C MET A 251 12.20 -23.65 9.85
N ARG A 252 13.22 -23.71 10.69
CA ARG A 252 13.08 -23.78 12.17
C ARG A 252 12.84 -22.38 12.73
N CYS A 253 11.63 -22.13 13.23
CA CYS A 253 11.34 -21.00 14.12
C CYS A 253 12.12 -21.13 15.43
N THR A 254 13.14 -20.32 15.64
CA THR A 254 13.69 -20.08 16.98
C THR A 254 12.86 -18.99 17.66
N VAL A 255 12.04 -19.41 18.61
CA VAL A 255 11.35 -18.55 19.59
C VAL A 255 12.42 -18.01 20.56
N VAL A 256 12.64 -16.70 20.55
CA VAL A 256 13.47 -16.02 21.57
C VAL A 256 12.57 -15.69 22.75
N GLN A 257 12.75 -16.41 23.85
CA GLN A 257 12.16 -16.10 25.16
C GLN A 257 12.95 -14.93 25.78
N ILE A 258 12.33 -13.75 25.89
CA ILE A 258 12.89 -12.65 26.68
C ILE A 258 12.32 -12.77 28.11
N MET A 259 13.16 -13.17 29.06
CA MET A 259 12.87 -13.09 30.49
C MET A 259 12.93 -11.63 30.94
N VAL A 260 11.81 -11.10 31.45
CA VAL A 260 11.77 -9.82 32.17
C VAL A 260 12.04 -10.11 33.65
N ALA A 261 13.18 -9.66 34.16
CA ALA A 261 13.51 -9.69 35.57
C ALA A 261 12.84 -8.51 36.28
N VAL A 262 11.78 -8.80 37.05
CA VAL A 262 11.14 -7.83 37.95
C VAL A 262 11.96 -7.75 39.24
N GLY A 263 12.65 -6.63 39.43
CA GLY A 263 13.31 -6.29 40.69
C GLY A 263 12.30 -5.77 41.70
N ILE A 264 12.03 -6.55 42.75
CA ILE A 264 11.33 -6.11 43.96
C ILE A 264 12.38 -5.50 44.90
N MET A 265 12.37 -4.17 45.08
CA MET A 265 12.99 -3.55 46.25
C MET A 265 11.98 -3.55 47.40
N VAL A 266 12.27 -4.35 48.43
CA VAL A 266 11.67 -4.19 49.77
C VAL A 266 12.56 -3.23 50.55
N ILE A 267 11.97 -2.14 51.03
CA ILE A 267 12.53 -1.28 52.08
C ILE A 267 11.99 -1.79 53.42
N LEU A 268 12.89 -2.12 54.35
CA LEU A 268 12.64 -2.29 55.77
C LEU A 268 13.66 -1.44 56.53
#